data_AF-A0A2M6X938-F1
#
_entry.id   AF-A0A2M6X938-F1
#
_cell.length_a   1.000
_cell.length_b   1.000
_cell.length_c   1.000
_cell.angle_alpha   90.00
_cell.angle_beta   90.00
_cell.angle_gamma   90.00
#
_symmetry.space_group_name_H-M   'P 1'
#
loop_
_entity.id
_entity.type
_entity.pdbx_description
1 polymer ?
#
loop_
_entity_poly.entity_id
_entity_poly.type
_entity_poly.pdbx_seq_one_letter_code
_entity_poly.pdbx_strand_id
1 'polypeptide(L)'
;REANAFNAKMSYNEIKRILKTKDKNKFLFTIEFFPEEGKYHYDGHSSCNISLAPKESKAKNNLCPVCRRALTIGVLHRVDDLADRPLGFKPQNSIPFKNLIPLEEIIADVLDFGVNTQAVQKKYFELIRTHSNELEILLNTPVEILSRTTTPEIARAIINSRAGKVEIKPGYDGVYGIIKVQRPRVKVKKQEKLF
;
A
#
# COMPACT_ATOMS: atom_id res chain seq x y z
N ARG A 1 2.03 -8.08 3.76
CA ARG A 1 2.69 -9.39 3.46
C ARG A 1 3.37 -9.26 2.12
N GLU A 2 4.60 -9.73 1.98
CA GLU A 2 5.35 -9.69 0.71
C GLU A 2 5.44 -11.10 0.11
N ALA A 3 5.41 -11.21 -1.21
CA ALA A 3 5.49 -12.49 -1.89
C ALA A 3 6.00 -12.36 -3.34
N ASN A 4 6.41 -13.49 -3.92
CA ASN A 4 6.85 -13.58 -5.30
C ASN A 4 5.92 -14.52 -6.08
N ALA A 5 5.40 -14.07 -7.23
CA ALA A 5 4.53 -14.87 -8.07
C ALA A 5 5.34 -15.58 -9.17
N PHE A 6 5.43 -16.92 -9.07
CA PHE A 6 6.10 -17.74 -10.07
C PHE A 6 5.13 -18.63 -10.85
N ASN A 7 5.31 -18.69 -12.16
CA ASN A 7 4.71 -19.69 -13.05
C ASN A 7 5.78 -20.75 -13.40
N ALA A 8 6.16 -21.55 -12.42
CA ALA A 8 7.20 -22.56 -12.57
C ALA A 8 7.06 -23.69 -11.56
N LYS A 9 7.80 -24.78 -11.78
CA LYS A 9 7.97 -25.83 -10.79
C LYS A 9 8.69 -25.27 -9.56
N MET A 10 8.09 -25.44 -8.39
CA MET A 10 8.66 -24.99 -7.11
C MET A 10 9.80 -25.90 -6.67
N SER A 11 10.98 -25.67 -7.23
CA SER A 11 12.23 -26.31 -6.83
C SER A 11 13.32 -25.27 -6.69
N TYR A 12 14.24 -25.48 -5.73
CA TYR A 12 15.34 -24.56 -5.47
C TYR A 12 16.14 -24.21 -6.74
N ASN A 13 16.50 -25.22 -7.53
CA ASN A 13 17.30 -25.03 -8.74
C ASN A 13 16.56 -24.20 -9.80
N GLU A 14 15.25 -24.43 -9.98
CA GLU A 14 14.46 -23.68 -10.95
C GLU A 14 14.24 -22.24 -10.51
N ILE A 15 13.90 -22.01 -9.23
CA ILE A 15 13.76 -20.65 -8.68
C ILE A 15 15.08 -19.87 -8.80
N LYS A 16 16.20 -20.50 -8.44
CA LYS A 16 17.54 -19.88 -8.57
C LYS A 16 17.84 -19.51 -10.02
N ARG A 17 17.54 -20.38 -10.99
CA ARG A 17 17.72 -20.11 -12.41
C ARG A 17 16.86 -18.93 -12.86
N ILE A 18 15.59 -18.91 -12.48
CA ILE A 18 14.62 -17.86 -12.83
C ILE A 18 15.09 -16.51 -12.28
N LEU A 19 15.49 -16.44 -11.00
CA LEU A 19 15.98 -15.20 -10.38
C LEU A 19 17.24 -14.67 -11.05
N LYS A 20 18.19 -15.56 -11.39
CA LYS A 20 19.43 -15.19 -12.10
C LYS A 20 19.17 -14.65 -13.50
N THR A 21 18.26 -15.29 -14.23
CA THR A 21 17.97 -14.96 -15.64
C THR A 21 16.92 -13.88 -15.81
N LYS A 22 16.19 -13.53 -14.74
CA LYS A 22 15.04 -12.61 -14.77
C LYS A 22 14.01 -13.02 -15.82
N ASP A 23 13.72 -14.32 -15.89
CA ASP A 23 12.79 -14.92 -16.85
C ASP A 23 11.35 -14.47 -16.55
N LYS A 24 10.88 -13.43 -17.26
CA LYS A 24 9.57 -12.79 -17.06
C LYS A 24 8.37 -13.71 -17.33
N ASN A 25 8.56 -14.78 -18.09
CA ASN A 25 7.50 -15.75 -18.34
C ASN A 25 7.27 -16.66 -17.12
N LYS A 26 8.27 -16.73 -16.22
CA LYS A 26 8.24 -17.57 -15.02
C LYS A 26 8.24 -16.79 -13.72
N PHE A 27 8.85 -15.60 -13.66
CA PHE A 27 8.75 -14.67 -12.54
C PHE A 27 7.84 -13.52 -12.94
N LEU A 28 6.56 -13.65 -12.58
CA LEU A 28 5.51 -12.81 -13.12
C LEU A 28 5.52 -11.42 -12.48
N PHE A 29 5.55 -11.36 -11.15
CA PHE A 29 5.59 -10.13 -10.38
C PHE A 29 5.96 -10.39 -8.92
N THR A 30 6.29 -9.34 -8.18
CA THR A 30 6.32 -9.35 -6.71
C THR A 30 5.08 -8.68 -6.14
N ILE A 31 4.75 -9.03 -4.90
CA ILE A 31 3.68 -8.44 -4.09
C ILE A 31 4.37 -7.69 -2.97
N GLU A 32 4.11 -6.39 -2.88
CA GLU A 32 4.77 -5.47 -1.95
C GLU A 32 3.72 -4.69 -1.16
N PHE A 33 4.11 -4.10 -0.03
CA PHE A 33 3.33 -3.05 0.62
C PHE A 33 3.64 -1.68 -0.01
N PHE A 34 2.90 -0.64 0.36
CA PHE A 34 3.23 0.73 -0.05
C PHE A 34 4.40 1.24 0.81
N PRO A 35 5.58 1.54 0.25
CA PRO A 35 6.74 1.94 1.06
C PRO A 35 6.47 3.19 1.91
N GLU A 36 5.53 4.03 1.48
CA GLU A 36 5.06 5.23 2.18
C GLU A 36 4.41 4.93 3.53
N GLU A 37 3.92 3.71 3.75
CA GLU A 37 3.42 3.27 5.05
C GLU A 37 4.53 3.17 6.10
N GLY A 38 5.78 3.01 5.67
CA GLY A 38 6.93 2.86 6.55
C GLY A 38 7.16 4.06 7.48
N LYS A 39 7.45 3.79 8.76
CA LYS A 39 7.70 4.80 9.82
C LYS A 39 8.77 5.84 9.51
N TYR A 40 9.67 5.54 8.57
CA TYR A 40 10.81 6.38 8.22
C TYR A 40 10.88 6.54 6.71
N HIS A 41 9.74 6.59 6.02
CA HIS A 41 9.75 6.75 4.56
C HIS A 41 10.23 8.16 4.19
N TYR A 42 9.56 9.19 4.71
CA TYR A 42 9.93 10.60 4.53
C TYR A 42 10.83 11.11 5.65
N ASP A 43 11.47 12.24 5.39
CA ASP A 43 12.17 12.97 6.43
C ASP A 43 11.15 13.60 7.37
N GLY A 44 11.46 13.64 8.67
CA GLY A 44 10.49 14.21 9.58
C GLY A 44 10.96 14.58 10.96
N HIS A 45 10.05 15.21 11.68
CA HIS A 45 10.17 15.54 13.09
C HIS A 45 8.79 15.37 13.72
N SER A 46 8.58 14.20 14.31
CA SER A 46 7.34 13.73 14.93
C SER A 46 6.80 14.72 15.96
N SER A 47 7.68 15.27 16.81
CA SER A 47 7.31 16.25 17.84
C SER A 47 6.70 17.55 17.28
N CYS A 48 6.98 17.89 16.01
CA CYS A 48 6.40 19.05 15.34
C CYS A 48 5.40 18.67 14.23
N ASN A 49 5.07 17.38 14.07
CA ASN A 49 4.24 16.85 12.99
C ASN A 49 4.71 17.26 11.58
N ILE A 50 6.03 17.32 11.36
CA ILE A 50 6.61 17.67 10.06
C ILE A 50 7.02 16.40 9.32
N SER A 51 6.51 16.25 8.10
CA SER A 51 6.90 15.24 7.11
C SER A 51 7.24 15.96 5.81
N LEU A 52 8.44 15.72 5.27
CA LEU A 52 8.96 16.41 4.08
C LEU A 52 9.55 15.40 3.11
N ALA A 53 9.28 15.60 1.83
CA ALA A 53 10.00 14.86 0.80
C ALA A 53 11.48 15.29 0.77
N PRO A 54 12.41 14.45 0.28
CA PRO A 54 13.85 14.74 0.32
C PRO A 54 14.26 16.07 -0.32
N LYS A 55 13.61 16.45 -1.43
CA LYS A 55 13.87 17.75 -2.07
C LYS A 55 13.51 18.93 -1.17
N GLU A 56 12.44 18.80 -0.39
CA GLU A 56 11.95 19.87 0.49
C GLU A 56 12.76 20.00 1.77
N SER A 57 13.26 18.90 2.32
CA SER A 57 14.13 18.87 3.49
C SER A 57 15.54 19.38 3.15
N LYS A 58 16.11 18.95 2.01
CA LYS A 58 17.39 19.44 1.49
C LYS A 58 17.38 20.95 1.29
N ALA A 59 16.29 21.49 0.72
CA ALA A 59 16.10 22.95 0.57
C ALA A 59 16.06 23.71 1.91
N LYS A 60 15.81 23.01 3.03
CA LYS A 60 15.78 23.55 4.40
C LYS A 60 17.01 23.13 5.21
N ASN A 61 18.08 22.69 4.56
CA ASN A 61 19.30 22.18 5.20
C ASN A 61 19.04 21.05 6.20
N ASN A 62 18.01 20.22 5.94
CA ASN A 62 17.57 19.13 6.81
C ASN A 62 17.16 19.57 8.22
N LEU A 63 16.68 20.81 8.36
CA LEU A 63 16.19 21.36 9.62
C LEU A 63 14.66 21.44 9.62
N CYS A 64 14.07 21.16 10.78
CA CYS A 64 12.65 21.34 11.01
C CYS A 64 12.26 22.83 10.84
N PRO A 65 11.25 23.16 10.02
CA PRO A 65 10.81 24.54 9.81
C PRO A 65 10.18 25.16 11.06
N VAL A 66 9.73 24.35 12.02
CA VAL A 66 9.05 24.81 13.24
C VAL A 66 10.05 25.10 14.36
N CYS A 67 10.90 24.13 14.71
CA CYS A 67 11.78 24.23 15.88
C CYS A 67 13.27 24.29 15.55
N ARG A 68 13.65 24.25 14.26
CA ARG A 68 15.04 24.29 13.76
C ARG A 68 15.95 23.12 14.18
N ARG A 69 15.45 22.11 14.89
CA ARG A 69 16.20 20.87 15.15
C ARG A 69 16.37 20.07 13.86
N ALA A 70 17.39 19.20 13.82
CA ALA A 70 17.60 18.29 12.70
C ALA A 70 16.37 17.39 12.49
N LEU A 71 16.02 17.16 11.22
CA LEU A 71 15.04 16.16 10.83
C LEU A 71 15.65 14.76 10.95
N THR A 72 14.84 13.78 11.34
CA THR A 72 15.15 12.38 11.13
C THR A 72 15.11 12.10 9.64
N ILE A 73 16.23 11.66 9.07
CA ILE A 73 16.36 11.38 7.64
C ILE A 73 15.70 10.04 7.30
N GLY A 74 14.80 10.06 6.33
CA GLY A 74 14.03 8.92 5.87
C GLY A 74 14.74 8.07 4.81
N VAL A 75 14.17 6.90 4.54
CA VAL A 75 14.63 5.95 3.53
C VAL A 75 14.59 6.58 2.14
N LEU A 76 13.54 7.34 1.82
CA LEU A 76 13.41 7.98 0.51
C LEU A 76 14.53 9.01 0.27
N HIS A 77 15.00 9.69 1.31
CA HIS A 77 16.13 10.63 1.20
C HIS A 77 17.40 9.91 0.82
N ARG A 78 17.68 8.77 1.47
CA ARG A 78 18.85 7.97 1.13
C ARG A 78 18.77 7.43 -0.30
N VAL A 79 17.59 7.05 -0.76
CA VAL A 79 17.37 6.65 -2.17
C VAL A 79 17.63 7.84 -3.10
N ASP A 80 17.12 9.03 -2.78
CA ASP A 80 17.32 10.25 -3.58
C ASP A 80 18.81 10.66 -3.66
N ASP A 81 19.57 10.51 -2.56
CA ASP A 81 21.04 10.75 -2.55
C ASP A 81 21.82 9.80 -3.46
N LEU A 82 21.38 8.55 -3.55
CA LEU A 82 22.04 7.51 -4.32
C LEU A 82 21.52 7.38 -5.76
N ALA A 83 20.45 8.10 -6.09
CA ALA A 83 19.79 7.99 -7.38
C ALA A 83 20.68 8.52 -8.50
N ASP A 84 21.03 7.64 -9.43
CA ASP A 84 21.70 7.96 -10.70
C ASP A 84 20.71 8.21 -11.84
N ARG A 85 19.40 8.15 -11.55
CA ARG A 85 18.30 8.13 -12.52
C ARG A 85 17.13 8.99 -12.04
N PRO A 86 16.32 9.54 -12.96
CA PRO A 86 15.15 10.31 -12.58
C PRO A 86 14.11 9.45 -11.87
N LEU A 87 13.33 10.09 -10.99
CA LEU A 87 12.20 9.47 -10.32
C LEU A 87 11.24 8.84 -11.34
N GLY A 88 10.84 7.60 -11.09
CA GLY A 88 9.95 6.85 -11.98
C GLY A 88 10.65 6.11 -13.12
N PHE A 89 11.98 6.20 -13.24
CA PHE A 89 12.72 5.38 -14.20
C PHE A 89 12.50 3.89 -13.92
N LYS A 90 12.12 3.13 -14.97
CA LYS A 90 11.94 1.67 -14.91
C LYS A 90 12.88 0.98 -15.90
N PRO A 91 13.78 0.10 -15.43
CA PRO A 91 14.61 -0.70 -16.33
C PRO A 91 13.76 -1.57 -17.26
N GLN A 92 14.13 -1.68 -18.54
CA GLN A 92 13.37 -2.46 -19.54
C GLN A 92 13.13 -3.93 -19.11
N ASN A 93 14.10 -4.53 -18.42
CA ASN A 93 14.06 -5.92 -17.97
C ASN A 93 13.68 -6.10 -16.50
N SER A 94 13.03 -5.12 -15.86
CA SER A 94 12.53 -5.27 -14.49
C SER A 94 11.34 -6.24 -14.43
N ILE A 95 11.31 -7.06 -13.39
CA ILE A 95 10.10 -7.79 -12.98
C ILE A 95 9.14 -6.76 -12.36
N PRO A 96 7.86 -6.72 -12.74
CA PRO A 96 6.91 -5.77 -12.15
C PRO A 96 6.59 -6.13 -10.70
N PHE A 97 6.07 -5.16 -9.96
CA PHE A 97 5.53 -5.38 -8.61
C PHE A 97 4.09 -4.87 -8.55
N LYS A 98 3.34 -5.37 -7.57
CA LYS A 98 1.99 -4.92 -7.24
C LYS A 98 1.96 -4.55 -5.76
N ASN A 99 1.57 -3.32 -5.45
CA ASN A 99 1.29 -2.97 -4.06
C ASN A 99 -0.08 -3.52 -3.67
N LEU A 100 -0.17 -4.16 -2.52
CA LEU A 100 -1.43 -4.62 -1.95
C LEU A 100 -1.66 -4.02 -0.56
N ILE A 101 -2.90 -3.65 -0.32
CA ILE A 101 -3.42 -3.34 1.03
C ILE A 101 -4.07 -4.62 1.54
N PRO A 102 -3.75 -5.08 2.78
CA PRO A 102 -4.39 -6.23 3.38
C PRO A 102 -5.92 -6.14 3.35
N LEU A 103 -6.59 -7.27 3.09
CA LEU A 103 -8.04 -7.30 2.94
C LEU A 103 -8.75 -6.83 4.22
N GLU A 104 -8.21 -7.16 5.39
CA GLU A 104 -8.73 -6.69 6.68
C GLU A 104 -8.64 -5.17 6.85
N GLU A 105 -7.59 -4.52 6.33
CA GLU A 105 -7.47 -3.06 6.34
C GLU A 105 -8.47 -2.41 5.38
N ILE A 106 -8.67 -3.00 4.19
CA ILE A 106 -9.70 -2.55 3.25
C ILE A 106 -11.09 -2.63 3.90
N ILE A 107 -11.41 -3.74 4.55
CA ILE A 107 -12.69 -3.93 5.24
C ILE A 107 -12.82 -2.95 6.42
N ALA A 108 -11.78 -2.82 7.24
CA ALA A 108 -11.75 -1.94 8.40
C ALA A 108 -11.98 -0.48 8.01
N ASP A 109 -11.27 -0.01 7.00
CA ASP A 109 -11.47 1.31 6.43
C ASP A 109 -12.94 1.42 5.99
N VAL A 110 -13.51 0.45 5.26
CA VAL A 110 -14.89 0.53 4.71
C VAL A 110 -15.94 0.60 5.81
N LEU A 111 -15.76 -0.17 6.88
CA LEU A 111 -16.67 -0.19 8.02
C LEU A 111 -16.43 0.95 9.02
N ASP A 112 -15.39 1.77 8.82
CA ASP A 112 -14.93 2.79 9.77
C ASP A 112 -14.64 2.21 11.16
N PHE A 113 -14.08 0.99 11.18
CA PHE A 113 -13.75 0.23 12.38
C PHE A 113 -12.25 -0.03 12.48
N GLY A 114 -11.78 -0.39 13.67
CA GLY A 114 -10.43 -0.90 13.85
C GLY A 114 -10.25 -2.28 13.18
N VAL A 115 -9.07 -2.54 12.62
CA VAL A 115 -8.71 -3.80 11.94
C VAL A 115 -8.94 -5.02 12.84
N ASN A 116 -8.70 -4.87 14.14
CA ASN A 116 -8.83 -5.95 15.12
C ASN A 116 -10.26 -6.15 15.67
N THR A 117 -11.26 -5.46 15.13
CA THR A 117 -12.65 -5.60 15.61
C THR A 117 -13.28 -6.91 15.15
N GLN A 118 -14.17 -7.48 15.96
CA GLN A 118 -14.89 -8.71 15.61
C GLN A 118 -15.70 -8.58 14.31
N ALA A 119 -16.23 -7.39 14.02
CA ALA A 119 -16.97 -7.12 12.79
C ALA A 119 -16.08 -7.25 11.54
N VAL A 120 -14.87 -6.67 11.58
CA VAL A 120 -13.89 -6.80 10.49
C VAL A 120 -13.46 -8.25 10.32
N GLN A 121 -13.08 -8.92 11.41
CA GLN A 121 -12.65 -10.32 11.36
C GLN A 121 -13.74 -11.24 10.83
N LYS A 122 -15.00 -11.08 11.27
CA LYS A 122 -16.14 -11.85 10.76
C LYS A 122 -16.29 -11.66 9.24
N LYS A 123 -16.22 -10.41 8.75
CA LYS A 123 -16.36 -10.14 7.32
C LYS A 123 -15.17 -10.64 6.51
N TYR A 124 -13.96 -10.54 7.05
CA TYR A 124 -12.75 -11.11 6.46
C TYR A 124 -12.91 -12.63 6.28
N PHE A 125 -13.23 -13.37 7.33
CA PHE A 125 -13.39 -14.83 7.24
C PHE A 125 -14.57 -15.26 6.35
N GLU A 126 -15.66 -14.48 6.32
CA GLU A 126 -16.76 -14.70 5.38
C GLU A 126 -16.27 -14.68 3.92
N LEU A 127 -15.50 -13.65 3.55
CA LEU A 127 -14.95 -13.51 2.21
C LEU A 127 -13.93 -14.61 1.86
N ILE A 128 -13.03 -14.93 2.79
CA ILE A 128 -12.04 -16.00 2.62
C ILE A 128 -12.75 -17.33 2.35
N ARG A 129 -13.81 -17.63 3.10
CA ARG A 129 -14.59 -18.86 2.90
C ARG A 129 -15.28 -18.92 1.54
N THR A 130 -15.69 -17.77 0.99
CA THR A 130 -16.33 -17.71 -0.33
C THR A 130 -15.35 -17.79 -1.50
N HIS A 131 -14.15 -17.21 -1.37
CA HIS A 131 -13.20 -17.00 -2.48
C HIS A 131 -11.86 -17.73 -2.30
N SER A 132 -11.79 -18.72 -1.42
CA SER A 132 -10.58 -19.49 -1.05
C SER A 132 -9.58 -18.74 -0.16
N ASN A 133 -8.98 -17.64 -0.64
CA ASN A 133 -7.93 -16.94 0.09
C ASN A 133 -7.83 -15.45 -0.25
N GLU A 134 -7.06 -14.72 0.56
CA GLU A 134 -6.91 -13.27 0.44
C GLU A 134 -6.28 -12.85 -0.88
N LEU A 135 -5.22 -13.52 -1.32
CA LEU A 135 -4.54 -13.16 -2.57
C LEU A 135 -5.45 -13.35 -3.78
N GLU A 136 -6.29 -14.38 -3.77
CA GLU A 136 -7.29 -14.58 -4.81
C GLU A 136 -8.28 -13.39 -4.86
N ILE A 137 -8.80 -12.99 -3.70
CA ILE A 137 -9.70 -11.83 -3.56
C ILE A 137 -9.02 -10.54 -3.98
N LEU A 138 -7.74 -10.34 -3.65
CA LEU A 138 -7.04 -9.09 -3.94
C LEU A 138 -6.48 -9.03 -5.35
N LEU A 139 -6.26 -10.15 -6.05
CA LEU A 139 -5.58 -10.16 -7.35
C LEU A 139 -6.46 -10.63 -8.51
N ASN A 140 -7.28 -11.65 -8.31
CA ASN A 140 -7.79 -12.48 -9.41
C ASN A 140 -9.32 -12.54 -9.48
N THR A 141 -10.02 -12.54 -8.33
CA THR A 141 -11.49 -12.70 -8.30
C THR A 141 -12.17 -11.67 -9.21
N PRO A 142 -13.03 -12.10 -10.16
CA PRO A 142 -13.70 -11.17 -11.08
C PRO A 142 -14.59 -10.15 -10.35
N VAL A 143 -14.74 -8.97 -10.95
CA VAL A 143 -15.51 -7.84 -10.38
C VAL A 143 -16.98 -8.20 -10.16
N GLU A 144 -17.55 -8.97 -11.09
CA GLU A 144 -18.93 -9.43 -11.08
C GLU A 144 -19.17 -10.38 -9.90
N ILE A 145 -18.18 -11.22 -9.60
CA ILE A 145 -18.21 -12.16 -8.48
C ILE A 145 -18.08 -11.42 -7.14
N LEU A 146 -17.14 -10.47 -7.03
CA LEU A 146 -17.02 -9.61 -5.84
C LEU A 146 -18.32 -8.87 -5.56
N SER A 147 -18.93 -8.29 -6.60
CA SER A 147 -20.16 -7.49 -6.46
C SER A 147 -21.38 -8.31 -6.03
N ARG A 148 -21.37 -9.64 -6.23
CA ARG A 148 -22.43 -10.56 -5.78
C ARG A 148 -22.19 -11.14 -4.38
N THR A 149 -20.96 -11.10 -3.89
CA THR A 149 -20.53 -11.83 -2.68
C THR A 149 -20.17 -10.92 -1.52
N THR A 150 -20.11 -9.61 -1.75
CA THR A 150 -19.87 -8.61 -0.69
C THR A 150 -20.64 -7.33 -0.96
N THR A 151 -20.54 -6.38 -0.04
CA THR A 151 -21.22 -5.09 -0.20
C THR A 151 -20.61 -4.30 -1.36
N PRO A 152 -21.38 -3.45 -2.06
CA PRO A 152 -20.86 -2.62 -3.13
C PRO A 152 -19.65 -1.76 -2.73
N GLU A 153 -19.58 -1.33 -1.46
CA GLU A 153 -18.49 -0.55 -0.90
C GLU A 153 -17.20 -1.37 -0.80
N ILE A 154 -17.26 -2.58 -0.23
CA ILE A 154 -16.09 -3.46 -0.10
C ILE A 154 -15.61 -3.91 -1.49
N ALA A 155 -16.52 -4.30 -2.38
CA ALA A 155 -16.16 -4.70 -3.74
C ALA A 155 -15.43 -3.56 -4.48
N ARG A 156 -15.95 -2.34 -4.42
CA ARG A 156 -15.29 -1.17 -5.00
C ARG A 156 -13.95 -0.86 -4.36
N ALA A 157 -13.83 -0.98 -3.04
CA ALA A 157 -12.58 -0.73 -2.35
C ALA A 157 -11.49 -1.74 -2.78
N ILE A 158 -11.83 -3.02 -2.94
CA ILE A 158 -10.92 -4.03 -3.50
C ILE A 158 -10.50 -3.66 -4.93
N ILE A 159 -11.44 -3.21 -5.77
CA ILE A 159 -11.16 -2.80 -7.16
C ILE A 159 -10.25 -1.57 -7.22
N ASN A 160 -10.48 -0.59 -6.36
CA ASN A 160 -9.65 0.61 -6.28
C ASN A 160 -8.25 0.29 -5.76
N SER A 161 -8.15 -0.59 -4.76
CA SER A 161 -6.88 -1.12 -4.25
C SER A 161 -6.08 -1.80 -5.38
N ARG A 162 -6.71 -2.70 -6.15
CA ARG A 162 -6.11 -3.34 -7.34
C ARG A 162 -5.61 -2.35 -8.39
N ALA A 163 -6.31 -1.23 -8.55
CA ALA A 163 -5.97 -0.19 -9.50
C ALA A 163 -4.94 0.82 -8.97
N GLY A 164 -4.45 0.67 -7.72
CA GLY A 164 -3.55 1.62 -7.07
C GLY A 164 -4.21 2.98 -6.79
N LYS A 165 -5.55 3.04 -6.75
CA LYS A 165 -6.31 4.27 -6.45
C LYS A 165 -6.39 4.47 -4.95
N VAL A 166 -5.31 5.03 -4.40
CA VAL A 166 -5.13 5.23 -2.97
C VAL A 166 -4.79 6.68 -2.66
N GLU A 167 -5.14 7.12 -1.45
CA GLU A 167 -4.64 8.33 -0.82
C GLU A 167 -3.50 7.94 0.12
N ILE A 168 -2.38 8.62 0.00
CA ILE A 168 -1.15 8.28 0.73
C ILE A 168 -0.75 9.46 1.60
N LYS A 169 -0.58 9.20 2.89
CA LYS A 169 0.12 10.08 3.82
C LYS A 169 1.40 9.37 4.28
N PRO A 170 2.58 9.77 3.79
CA PRO A 170 3.83 9.08 4.12
C PRO A 170 4.17 9.11 5.61
N GLY A 171 4.72 8.00 6.09
CA GLY A 171 5.28 7.88 7.44
C GLY A 171 6.62 8.58 7.56
N TYR A 172 6.96 8.98 8.79
CA TYR A 172 8.14 9.79 9.10
C TYR A 172 8.46 9.71 10.60
N ASP A 173 9.75 9.79 10.96
CA ASP A 173 10.23 9.89 12.35
C ASP A 173 9.49 8.99 13.38
N GLY A 174 9.30 7.71 13.04
CA GLY A 174 8.65 6.74 13.93
C GLY A 174 7.12 6.65 13.79
N VAL A 175 6.49 7.58 13.08
CA VAL A 175 5.05 7.62 12.79
C VAL A 175 4.77 6.84 11.50
N TYR A 176 3.91 5.82 11.58
CA TYR A 176 3.48 5.07 10.40
C TYR A 176 2.76 5.98 9.39
N GLY A 177 2.98 5.70 8.12
CA GLY A 177 2.18 6.27 7.05
C GLY A 177 0.77 5.70 7.06
N ILE A 178 -0.10 6.35 6.31
CA ILE A 178 -1.50 5.96 6.17
C ILE A 178 -1.78 5.79 4.69
N ILE A 179 -2.21 4.59 4.32
CA ILE A 179 -2.69 4.27 2.98
C ILE A 179 -4.19 4.07 3.08
N LYS A 180 -4.97 4.89 2.36
CA LYS A 180 -6.43 4.76 2.31
C LYS A 180 -6.88 4.48 0.89
N VAL A 181 -7.79 3.54 0.73
CA VAL A 181 -8.39 3.31 -0.58
C VAL A 181 -9.29 4.48 -0.92
N GLN A 182 -9.17 5.03 -2.13
CA GLN A 182 -10.04 6.12 -2.56
C GLN A 182 -11.51 5.67 -2.54
N ARG A 183 -12.35 6.48 -1.90
CA ARG A 183 -13.80 6.29 -1.88
C ARG A 183 -14.46 7.40 -2.70
N PRO A 184 -15.46 7.11 -3.53
CA PRO A 184 -16.32 8.17 -4.03
C PRO A 184 -16.99 8.84 -2.82
N ARG A 185 -16.95 10.18 -2.76
CA ARG A 185 -17.69 10.94 -1.75
C ARG A 185 -19.17 10.62 -1.88
N VAL A 186 -19.72 9.83 -0.96
CA VAL A 186 -21.17 9.82 -0.77
C VAL A 186 -21.51 11.21 -0.28
N LYS A 187 -22.31 11.96 -1.03
CA LYS A 187 -22.93 13.20 -0.52
C LYS A 187 -23.77 12.79 0.69
N VAL A 188 -23.21 12.89 1.89
CA VAL A 188 -23.99 12.80 3.12
C VAL A 188 -24.97 13.96 3.05
N LYS A 189 -26.25 13.68 2.79
CA LYS A 189 -27.30 14.66 3.09
C LYS A 189 -27.13 14.96 4.57
N LYS A 190 -26.72 16.18 4.90
CA LYS A 190 -26.75 16.68 6.29
C LYS A 190 -28.14 16.33 6.82
N GLN A 191 -28.20 15.44 7.80
CA GLN A 191 -29.39 15.29 8.61
C GLN A 191 -29.55 16.63 9.30
N GLU A 192 -30.59 17.38 8.94
CA GLU A 192 -31.00 18.53 9.74
C GLU A 192 -31.24 18.02 11.14
N LYS A 193 -30.60 18.66 12.12
CA LYS A 193 -30.88 18.41 13.53
C LYS A 193 -32.37 18.68 13.72
N LEU A 194 -33.16 17.63 13.92
CA LEU A 194 -34.33 17.79 14.78
C LEU A 194 -33.78 18.01 16.19
N PHE A 195 -34.39 18.97 16.88
CA PHE A 195 -34.01 19.58 18.17
C PHE A 195 -33.06 20.76 18.05
#